data_AF-A0A3S0QND5-F1
#
_entry.id   AF-A0A3S0QND5-F1
#
_cell.length_a   1.000
_cell.length_b   1.000
_cell.length_c   1.000
_cell.angle_alpha   90.00
_cell.angle_beta   90.00
_cell.angle_gamma   90.00
#
_symmetry.space_group_name_H-M   'P 1'
#
loop_
_entity.id
_entity.type
_entity.pdbx_description
1 polymer ?
#
loop_
_entity_poly.entity_id
_entity_poly.type
_entity_poly.pdbx_seq_one_letter_code
_entity_poly.pdbx_strand_id
1 'polypeptide(L)'
;MALFEEYLRHLRLERKATNTVETYRYHLTAFLSWAYNENYDLKNLKPMDLLDFKECLLMQNKSERTVNAIISCLKGYFDYLVLYEVVKTNPITNLLRIKVPHYKQERLTDRQLVHFYAYIDSLRPNARAAFYLMLGSGARVSEVTNLLAEDFKVEGDQLFIDIKNAKWGSNRCIPVVDRKATEVLFNYLSTLDVSSLPAFRVSKRTLQTYATRFSEKTGIPFSCHVLRHTFATLLMEKEIPIEKIQYLLGHKSVSMTRHYTQSAVIDVSNLKMSFLKEEVTS
;
A
#
# COMPACT_ATOMS: atom_id res chain seq x y z
N MET A 1 26.03 -18.78 7.89
CA MET A 1 25.27 -18.14 8.99
C MET A 1 25.78 -16.74 9.34
N ALA A 2 27.09 -16.50 9.52
CA ALA A 2 27.61 -15.16 9.84
C ALA A 2 27.23 -14.07 8.82
N LEU A 3 27.52 -14.27 7.53
CA LEU A 3 27.18 -13.34 6.44
C LEU A 3 25.68 -13.09 6.27
N PHE A 4 24.83 -14.04 6.68
CA PHE A 4 23.38 -13.86 6.64
C PHE A 4 22.92 -12.84 7.70
N GLU A 5 23.37 -12.97 8.95
CA GLU A 5 23.05 -11.99 9.99
C GLU A 5 23.70 -10.63 9.71
N GLU A 6 24.90 -10.61 9.12
CA GLU A 6 25.54 -9.38 8.67
C GLU A 6 24.74 -8.67 7.58
N TYR A 7 24.18 -9.41 6.61
CA TYR A 7 23.29 -8.83 5.61
C TYR A 7 22.01 -8.24 6.24
N LEU A 8 21.41 -8.93 7.21
CA LEU A 8 20.24 -8.39 7.90
C LEU A 8 20.58 -7.13 8.72
N ARG A 9 21.79 -7.07 9.30
CA ARG A 9 22.32 -5.85 9.93
C ARG A 9 22.54 -4.74 8.89
N HIS A 10 23.11 -5.05 7.73
CA HIS A 10 23.29 -4.11 6.62
C HIS A 10 21.95 -3.49 6.21
N LEU A 11 20.88 -4.28 6.04
CA LEU A 11 19.55 -3.77 5.72
C LEU A 11 19.00 -2.80 6.79
N ARG A 12 19.29 -3.05 8.07
CA ARG A 12 18.91 -2.13 9.15
C ARG A 12 19.70 -0.82 9.08
N LEU A 13 21.00 -0.88 8.78
CA LEU A 13 21.85 0.31 8.58
C LEU A 13 21.39 1.15 7.38
N GLU A 14 20.91 0.51 6.31
CA GLU A 14 20.25 1.17 5.18
C GLU A 14 18.85 1.73 5.51
N ARG A 15 18.43 1.71 6.77
CA ARG A 15 17.13 2.20 7.25
C ARG A 15 15.94 1.52 6.57
N LYS A 16 16.07 0.25 6.17
CA LYS A 16 14.91 -0.55 5.76
C LYS A 16 13.96 -0.69 6.95
N ALA A 17 12.66 -0.68 6.68
CA ALA A 17 11.65 -0.87 7.71
C ALA A 17 11.81 -2.23 8.38
N THR A 18 11.55 -2.31 9.70
CA THR A 18 11.69 -3.55 10.49
C THR A 18 10.95 -4.73 9.86
N ASN A 19 9.70 -4.53 9.43
CA ASN A 19 8.92 -5.57 8.75
C ASN A 19 9.56 -6.04 7.44
N THR A 20 10.25 -5.16 6.71
CA THR A 20 11.00 -5.55 5.52
C THR A 20 12.15 -6.47 5.91
N VAL A 21 12.91 -6.13 6.94
CA VAL A 21 14.04 -6.96 7.41
C VAL A 21 13.56 -8.33 7.87
N GLU A 22 12.45 -8.40 8.62
CA GLU A 22 11.88 -9.68 9.05
C GLU A 22 11.32 -10.51 7.89
N THR A 23 10.74 -9.86 6.88
CA THR A 23 10.32 -10.53 5.64
C THR A 23 11.52 -11.11 4.88
N TYR A 24 12.61 -10.35 4.80
CA TYR A 24 13.86 -10.81 4.18
C TYR A 24 14.47 -11.97 4.96
N ARG A 25 14.52 -11.88 6.29
CA ARG A 25 14.95 -12.98 7.17
C ARG A 25 14.16 -14.24 6.86
N TYR A 26 12.83 -14.18 6.87
CA TYR A 26 11.97 -15.33 6.60
C TYR A 26 12.23 -15.95 5.21
N HIS A 27 12.28 -15.12 4.16
CA HIS A 27 12.51 -15.61 2.80
C HIS A 27 13.90 -16.21 2.59
N LEU A 28 14.93 -15.58 3.14
CA LEU A 28 16.30 -16.06 3.04
C LEU A 28 16.53 -17.32 3.85
N THR A 29 15.97 -17.43 5.05
CA THR A 29 16.02 -18.67 5.83
C THR A 29 15.41 -19.83 5.06
N ALA A 30 14.23 -19.63 4.45
CA ALA A 30 13.60 -20.66 3.63
C ALA A 30 14.48 -21.10 2.44
N PHE A 31 15.10 -20.14 1.75
CA PHE A 31 16.02 -20.43 0.65
C PHE A 31 17.28 -21.15 1.11
N LEU A 32 17.92 -20.69 2.19
CA LEU A 32 19.15 -21.30 2.71
C LEU A 32 18.90 -22.73 3.20
N SER A 33 17.75 -22.99 3.83
CA SER A 33 17.35 -24.33 4.23
C SER A 33 17.10 -25.23 3.02
N TRP A 34 16.44 -24.74 1.98
CA TRP A 34 16.25 -25.47 0.74
C TRP A 34 17.60 -25.82 0.08
N ALA A 35 18.48 -24.82 -0.10
CA ALA A 35 19.78 -25.02 -0.73
C ALA A 35 20.64 -26.04 0.04
N TYR A 36 20.59 -26.00 1.38
CA TYR A 36 21.27 -26.98 2.22
C TYR A 36 20.72 -28.40 2.03
N ASN A 37 19.41 -28.57 2.03
CA ASN A 37 18.77 -29.88 1.91
C ASN A 37 18.99 -30.52 0.53
N GLU A 38 19.00 -29.71 -0.53
CA GLU A 38 19.26 -30.15 -1.91
C GLU A 38 20.77 -30.25 -2.21
N ASN A 39 21.65 -30.05 -1.22
CA ASN A 39 23.12 -30.10 -1.35
C ASN A 39 23.72 -29.10 -2.35
N TYR A 40 23.09 -27.93 -2.51
CA TYR A 40 23.62 -26.85 -3.32
C TYR A 40 24.74 -26.07 -2.60
N ASP A 41 25.85 -25.87 -3.30
CA ASP A 41 26.90 -24.93 -2.87
C ASP A 41 26.55 -23.51 -3.33
N LEU A 42 26.26 -22.63 -2.37
CA LEU A 42 25.94 -21.22 -2.63
C LEU A 42 27.03 -20.48 -3.42
N LYS A 43 28.30 -20.88 -3.30
CA LYS A 43 29.42 -20.23 -4.02
C LYS A 43 29.39 -20.50 -5.51
N ASN A 44 28.86 -21.66 -5.91
CA ASN A 44 28.86 -22.17 -7.27
C ASN A 44 27.46 -22.27 -7.88
N LEU A 45 26.45 -21.73 -7.19
CA LEU A 45 25.05 -21.74 -7.61
C LEU A 45 24.89 -21.07 -8.97
N LYS A 46 24.19 -21.72 -9.89
CA LYS A 46 23.91 -21.23 -11.24
C LYS A 46 22.46 -20.76 -11.38
N PRO A 47 22.16 -19.93 -12.40
CA PRO A 47 20.79 -19.54 -12.70
C PRO A 47 19.82 -20.71 -12.93
N MET A 48 20.30 -21.84 -13.48
CA MET A 48 19.47 -23.04 -13.72
C MET A 48 19.06 -23.74 -12.42
N ASP A 49 19.96 -23.85 -11.45
CA ASP A 49 19.71 -24.46 -10.14
C ASP A 49 18.57 -23.76 -9.38
N LEU A 50 18.36 -22.47 -9.66
CA LEU A 50 17.30 -21.66 -9.05
C LEU A 50 15.91 -21.92 -9.65
N LEU A 51 15.81 -22.63 -10.77
CA LEU A 51 14.53 -23.09 -11.30
C LEU A 51 13.88 -24.10 -10.36
N ASP A 52 14.67 -24.99 -9.76
CA ASP A 52 14.20 -25.98 -8.79
C ASP A 52 13.62 -25.29 -7.54
N PHE A 53 14.29 -24.23 -7.05
CA PHE A 53 13.75 -23.45 -5.94
C PHE A 53 12.44 -22.76 -6.31
N LYS A 54 12.38 -22.18 -7.52
CA LYS A 54 11.15 -21.54 -8.02
C LYS A 54 10.01 -22.56 -8.13
N GLU A 55 10.29 -23.76 -8.61
CA GLU A 55 9.31 -24.86 -8.68
C GLU A 55 8.83 -25.26 -7.28
N CYS A 56 9.74 -25.42 -6.33
CA CYS A 56 9.42 -25.66 -4.92
C CYS A 56 8.47 -24.59 -4.35
N LEU A 57 8.72 -23.31 -4.62
CA LEU A 57 7.83 -22.23 -4.18
C LEU A 57 6.43 -22.32 -4.80
N LEU A 58 6.34 -22.72 -6.07
CA LEU A 58 5.05 -22.90 -6.76
C LEU A 58 4.29 -24.13 -6.24
N MET A 59 4.99 -25.24 -5.97
CA MET A 59 4.40 -26.43 -5.32
C MET A 59 3.86 -26.14 -3.92
N GLN A 60 4.46 -25.16 -3.21
CA GLN A 60 3.94 -24.64 -1.94
C GLN A 60 2.75 -23.68 -2.10
N ASN A 61 2.15 -23.58 -3.29
CA ASN A 61 1.05 -22.68 -3.62
C ASN A 61 1.34 -21.20 -3.31
N LYS A 62 2.61 -20.76 -3.41
CA LYS A 62 2.94 -19.33 -3.28
C LYS A 62 2.44 -18.59 -4.52
N SER A 63 1.78 -17.45 -4.31
CA SER A 63 1.38 -16.58 -5.43
C SER A 63 2.58 -16.10 -6.24
N GLU A 64 2.38 -15.80 -7.52
CA GLU A 64 3.43 -15.31 -8.43
C GLU A 64 4.08 -14.01 -7.91
N ARG A 65 3.28 -13.16 -7.24
CA ARG A 65 3.80 -11.95 -6.57
C ARG A 65 4.72 -12.31 -5.41
N THR A 66 4.35 -13.30 -4.60
CA THR A 66 5.18 -13.79 -3.50
C THR A 66 6.48 -14.39 -4.02
N VAL A 67 6.42 -15.22 -5.07
CA VAL A 67 7.62 -15.77 -5.72
C VAL A 67 8.54 -14.64 -6.20
N ASN A 68 8.01 -13.65 -6.91
CA ASN A 68 8.81 -12.51 -7.38
C ASN A 68 9.39 -11.65 -6.24
N ALA A 69 8.70 -11.55 -5.10
CA ALA A 69 9.21 -10.89 -3.91
C ALA A 69 10.39 -11.66 -3.30
N ILE A 70 10.28 -12.99 -3.21
CA ILE A 70 11.38 -13.87 -2.79
C ILE A 70 12.56 -13.73 -3.74
N ILE A 71 12.37 -13.83 -5.05
CA ILE A 71 13.44 -13.63 -6.05
C ILE A 71 14.11 -12.26 -5.91
N SER A 72 13.34 -11.20 -5.63
CA SER A 72 13.92 -9.86 -5.39
C SER A 72 14.73 -9.79 -4.09
N CYS A 73 14.31 -10.50 -3.06
CA CYS A 73 15.05 -10.65 -1.80
C CYS A 73 16.37 -11.40 -2.02
N LEU A 74 16.33 -12.53 -2.73
CA LEU A 74 17.52 -13.30 -3.10
C LEU A 74 18.49 -12.46 -3.91
N LYS A 75 17.99 -11.69 -4.89
CA LYS A 75 18.84 -10.83 -5.72
C LYS A 75 19.68 -9.89 -4.86
N GLY A 76 19.05 -9.18 -3.93
CA GLY A 76 19.75 -8.26 -3.03
C GLY A 76 20.73 -8.95 -2.07
N TYR A 77 20.44 -10.19 -1.66
CA TYR A 77 21.38 -10.97 -0.84
C TYR A 77 22.60 -11.42 -1.65
N PHE A 78 22.40 -11.93 -2.87
CA PHE A 78 23.51 -12.31 -3.73
C PHE A 78 24.33 -11.10 -4.22
N ASP A 79 23.71 -9.93 -4.43
CA ASP A 79 24.44 -8.67 -4.67
C ASP A 79 25.37 -8.35 -3.49
N TYR A 80 24.90 -8.55 -2.25
CA TYR A 80 25.71 -8.40 -1.05
C TYR A 80 26.84 -9.44 -0.95
N LEU A 81 26.58 -10.70 -1.32
CA LEU A 81 27.63 -11.73 -1.36
C LEU A 81 28.69 -11.46 -2.44
N VAL A 82 28.32 -10.87 -3.58
CA VAL A 82 29.28 -10.40 -4.59
C VAL A 82 30.15 -9.28 -4.03
N LEU A 83 29.54 -8.31 -3.33
CA LEU A 83 30.27 -7.19 -2.72
C LEU A 83 31.34 -7.66 -1.71
N TYR A 84 31.06 -8.75 -0.99
CA TYR A 84 31.98 -9.37 -0.03
C TYR A 84 32.87 -10.45 -0.66
N GLU A 85 32.91 -10.53 -1.99
CA GLU A 85 33.73 -11.47 -2.78
C GLU A 85 33.50 -12.96 -2.44
N VAL A 86 32.34 -13.28 -1.87
CA VAL A 86 31.95 -14.65 -1.50
C VAL A 86 31.51 -15.45 -2.72
N VAL A 87 30.81 -14.79 -3.65
CA VAL A 87 30.41 -15.30 -4.97
C VAL A 87 30.98 -14.39 -6.05
N LYS A 88 31.36 -14.96 -7.20
CA LYS A 88 31.92 -14.17 -8.31
C LYS A 88 30.87 -13.31 -9.02
N THR A 89 29.65 -13.82 -9.12
CA THR A 89 28.55 -13.19 -9.86
C THR A 89 27.22 -13.48 -9.17
N ASN A 90 26.24 -12.60 -9.35
CA ASN A 90 24.88 -12.83 -8.87
C ASN A 90 24.15 -13.84 -9.79
N PRO A 91 23.75 -15.03 -9.29
CA PRO A 91 23.04 -16.03 -10.11
C PRO A 91 21.55 -15.69 -10.31
N ILE A 92 21.01 -14.69 -9.60
CA ILE A 92 19.61 -14.30 -9.68
C ILE A 92 19.37 -13.45 -10.94
N THR A 93 18.75 -14.04 -11.95
CA THR A 93 18.42 -13.36 -13.22
C THR A 93 16.95 -12.95 -13.29
N ASN A 94 16.63 -12.05 -14.23
CA ASN A 94 15.23 -11.67 -14.50
C ASN A 94 14.39 -12.82 -15.07
N LEU A 95 15.03 -13.86 -15.64
CA LEU A 95 14.33 -15.04 -16.19
C LEU A 95 13.62 -15.86 -15.11
N LEU A 96 14.06 -15.74 -13.86
CA LEU A 96 13.39 -16.39 -12.72
C LEU A 96 12.04 -15.74 -12.39
N ARG A 97 11.81 -14.49 -12.79
CA ARG A 97 10.56 -13.79 -12.49
C ARG A 97 9.38 -14.37 -13.26
N ILE A 98 8.23 -14.44 -12.61
CA ILE A 98 6.96 -14.86 -13.22
C ILE A 98 6.22 -13.61 -13.71
N LYS A 99 5.71 -13.65 -14.93
CA LYS A 99 4.84 -12.58 -15.44
C LYS A 99 3.56 -12.56 -14.60
N VAL A 100 3.35 -11.48 -13.85
CA VAL A 100 2.14 -11.31 -13.05
C VAL A 100 1.13 -10.51 -13.87
N PRO A 101 -0.08 -11.03 -14.12
CA PRO A 101 -1.14 -10.24 -14.73
C PRO A 101 -1.46 -9.03 -13.84
N HIS A 102 -1.50 -7.85 -14.45
CA HIS A 102 -1.75 -6.61 -13.74
C HIS A 102 -3.25 -6.41 -13.57
N TYR A 103 -3.85 -7.03 -12.56
CA TYR A 103 -5.23 -6.70 -12.18
C TYR A 103 -5.29 -5.26 -11.66
N LYS A 104 -6.01 -4.41 -12.38
CA LYS A 104 -6.22 -3.02 -11.99
C LYS A 104 -7.20 -3.01 -10.82
N GLN A 105 -6.79 -2.45 -9.69
CA GLN A 105 -7.69 -2.29 -8.54
C GLN A 105 -8.59 -1.09 -8.81
N GLU A 106 -9.86 -1.34 -9.09
CA GLU A 106 -10.86 -0.32 -9.37
C GLU A 106 -11.40 0.32 -8.08
N ARG A 107 -11.97 1.52 -8.19
CA ARG A 107 -12.71 2.12 -7.08
C ARG A 107 -13.97 1.31 -6.79
N LEU A 108 -14.49 1.44 -5.57
CA LEU A 108 -15.88 1.06 -5.32
C LEU A 108 -16.80 1.89 -6.20
N THR A 109 -17.73 1.22 -6.87
CA THR A 109 -18.86 1.88 -7.56
C THR A 109 -19.81 2.48 -6.55
N ASP A 110 -20.68 3.39 -6.99
CA ASP A 110 -21.60 4.10 -6.10
C ASP A 110 -22.59 3.12 -5.43
N ARG A 111 -23.03 2.09 -6.15
CA ARG A 111 -23.84 0.99 -5.57
C ARG A 111 -23.07 0.20 -4.53
N GLN A 112 -21.80 -0.13 -4.78
CA GLN A 112 -20.96 -0.83 -3.81
C GLN A 112 -20.66 0.03 -2.58
N LEU A 113 -20.55 1.35 -2.74
CA LEU A 113 -20.41 2.29 -1.63
C LEU A 113 -21.61 2.24 -0.68
N VAL A 114 -22.84 2.13 -1.20
CA VAL A 114 -24.04 1.94 -0.36
C VAL A 114 -23.91 0.68 0.51
N HIS A 115 -23.52 -0.46 -0.08
CA HIS A 115 -23.28 -1.69 0.67
C HIS A 115 -22.14 -1.54 1.68
N PHE A 116 -21.08 -0.84 1.31
CA PHE A 116 -19.94 -0.57 2.19
C PHE A 116 -20.34 0.28 3.41
N TYR A 117 -21.10 1.36 3.21
CA TYR A 117 -21.60 2.19 4.32
C TYR A 117 -22.49 1.40 5.26
N ALA A 118 -23.45 0.63 4.74
CA ALA A 118 -24.31 -0.23 5.56
C ALA A 118 -23.48 -1.26 6.37
N TYR A 119 -22.42 -1.81 5.77
CA TYR A 119 -21.51 -2.72 6.47
C TYR A 119 -20.75 -2.02 7.59
N ILE A 120 -20.06 -0.90 7.32
CA ILE A 120 -19.23 -0.24 8.35
C ILE A 120 -20.07 0.41 9.46
N ASP A 121 -21.30 0.85 9.14
CA ASP A 121 -22.24 1.39 10.13
C ASP A 121 -22.71 0.30 11.12
N SER A 122 -22.58 -0.99 10.77
CA SER A 122 -22.86 -2.11 11.68
C SER A 122 -21.67 -2.54 12.55
N LEU A 123 -20.47 -1.98 12.33
CA LEU A 123 -19.27 -2.33 13.09
C LEU A 123 -19.19 -1.58 14.41
N ARG A 124 -18.25 -2.02 15.28
CA ARG A 124 -17.91 -1.30 16.51
C ARG A 124 -17.52 0.16 16.20
N PRO A 125 -17.87 1.14 17.05
CA PRO A 125 -17.68 2.56 16.77
C PRO A 125 -16.27 2.93 16.33
N ASN A 126 -15.26 2.29 16.91
CA ASN A 126 -13.87 2.56 16.61
C ASN A 126 -13.43 2.07 15.22
N ALA A 127 -13.84 0.86 14.81
CA ALA A 127 -13.59 0.35 13.47
C ALA A 127 -14.38 1.13 12.42
N ARG A 128 -15.64 1.48 12.74
CA ARG A 128 -16.49 2.33 11.92
C ARG A 128 -15.81 3.67 11.64
N ALA A 129 -15.41 4.40 12.68
CA ALA A 129 -14.76 5.70 12.54
C ALA A 129 -13.43 5.61 11.75
N ALA A 130 -12.63 4.56 11.98
CA ALA A 130 -11.41 4.32 11.22
C ALA A 130 -11.67 4.13 9.71
N PHE A 131 -12.70 3.38 9.32
CA PHE A 131 -13.06 3.20 7.90
C PHE A 131 -13.59 4.48 7.26
N TYR A 132 -14.42 5.25 7.98
CA TYR A 132 -14.85 6.58 7.51
C TYR A 132 -13.65 7.50 7.30
N LEU A 133 -12.68 7.52 8.22
CA LEU A 133 -11.47 8.32 8.04
C LEU A 133 -10.68 7.88 6.80
N MET A 134 -10.49 6.58 6.59
CA MET A 134 -9.77 6.07 5.43
C MET A 134 -10.42 6.49 4.11
N LEU A 135 -11.75 6.40 4.02
CA LEU A 135 -12.49 6.81 2.82
C LEU A 135 -12.52 8.32 2.66
N GLY A 136 -12.70 9.08 3.74
CA GLY A 136 -12.82 10.54 3.73
C GLY A 136 -11.51 11.31 3.63
N SER A 137 -10.35 10.66 3.77
CA SER A 137 -9.03 11.31 3.68
C SER A 137 -8.05 10.63 2.73
N GLY A 138 -8.34 9.40 2.29
CA GLY A 138 -7.40 8.58 1.51
C GLY A 138 -6.18 8.10 2.30
N ALA A 139 -6.15 8.26 3.63
CA ALA A 139 -5.07 7.81 4.49
C ALA A 139 -4.92 6.28 4.46
N ARG A 140 -3.68 5.78 4.57
CA ARG A 140 -3.41 4.35 4.62
C ARG A 140 -3.89 3.76 5.93
N VAL A 141 -4.29 2.48 5.93
CA VAL A 141 -4.71 1.78 7.16
C VAL A 141 -3.68 1.89 8.29
N SER A 142 -2.38 1.82 7.98
CA SER A 142 -1.32 1.97 8.99
C SER A 142 -1.14 3.40 9.49
N GLU A 143 -1.46 4.40 8.68
CA GLU A 143 -1.48 5.80 9.11
C GLU A 143 -2.65 5.98 10.09
N VAL A 144 -3.84 5.54 9.69
CA VAL A 144 -5.07 5.61 10.51
C VAL A 144 -4.94 4.89 11.84
N THR A 145 -4.40 3.67 11.88
CA THR A 145 -4.30 2.90 13.13
C THR A 145 -3.28 3.46 14.11
N ASN A 146 -2.44 4.41 13.68
CA ASN A 146 -1.38 4.99 14.49
C ASN A 146 -1.66 6.45 14.90
N LEU A 147 -2.72 7.08 14.38
CA LEU A 147 -3.09 8.45 14.77
C LEU A 147 -3.45 8.51 16.25
N LEU A 148 -2.92 9.52 16.95
CA LEU A 148 -3.29 9.87 18.31
C LEU A 148 -4.47 10.86 18.30
N ALA A 149 -5.13 11.04 19.45
CA ALA A 149 -6.21 12.02 19.56
C ALA A 149 -5.72 13.46 19.26
N GLU A 150 -4.48 13.78 19.65
CA GLU A 150 -3.84 15.09 19.38
C GLU A 150 -3.50 15.35 17.91
N ASP A 151 -3.50 14.32 17.07
CA ASP A 151 -3.24 14.47 15.63
C ASP A 151 -4.47 14.99 14.86
N PHE A 152 -5.63 15.10 15.52
CA PHE A 152 -6.85 15.66 14.96
C PHE A 152 -6.98 17.14 15.30
N LYS A 153 -7.22 17.98 14.29
CA LYS A 153 -7.39 19.43 14.44
C LYS A 153 -8.70 19.87 13.83
N VAL A 154 -9.39 20.77 14.50
CA VAL A 154 -10.67 21.32 14.04
C VAL A 154 -10.46 22.78 13.71
N GLU A 155 -10.78 23.15 12.47
CA GLU A 155 -10.75 24.54 12.01
C GLU A 155 -12.12 24.85 11.39
N GLY A 156 -12.94 25.64 12.09
CA GLY A 156 -14.34 25.86 11.69
C GLY A 156 -15.16 24.57 11.76
N ASP A 157 -15.79 24.19 10.64
CA ASP A 157 -16.56 22.95 10.46
C ASP A 157 -15.73 21.80 9.85
N GLN A 158 -14.44 22.05 9.58
CA GLN A 158 -13.56 21.11 8.90
C GLN A 158 -12.62 20.40 9.89
N LEU A 159 -12.57 19.08 9.77
CA LEU A 159 -11.62 18.22 10.50
C LEU A 159 -10.37 17.98 9.65
N PHE A 160 -9.20 18.08 10.28
CA PHE A 160 -7.89 17.80 9.72
C PHE A 160 -7.18 16.71 10.51
N ILE A 161 -6.35 15.93 9.82
CA ILE A 161 -5.45 14.94 10.42
C ILE A 161 -3.99 15.27 10.12
N ASP A 162 -3.14 15.20 11.13
CA ASP A 162 -1.70 15.36 11.02
C ASP A 162 -1.03 13.99 10.93
N ILE A 163 -0.66 13.57 9.73
CA ILE A 163 -0.01 12.29 9.49
C ILE A 163 1.50 12.48 9.68
N LYS A 164 2.00 12.00 10.82
CA LYS A 164 3.42 12.02 11.19
C LYS A 164 4.08 10.66 10.95
N ASN A 165 5.41 10.66 10.84
CA ASN A 165 6.24 9.45 10.67
C ASN A 165 5.81 8.55 9.50
N ALA A 166 5.25 9.14 8.44
CA ALA A 166 4.78 8.41 7.30
C ALA A 166 5.96 7.80 6.53
N LYS A 167 5.73 6.62 5.92
CA LYS A 167 6.78 5.95 5.14
C LYS A 167 7.35 6.93 4.11
N TRP A 168 8.67 6.99 4.06
CA TRP A 168 9.43 7.85 3.15
C TRP A 168 9.33 9.36 3.40
N GLY A 169 8.90 9.82 4.58
CA GLY A 169 8.81 11.25 4.87
C GLY A 169 7.64 11.93 4.16
N SER A 170 6.53 11.21 3.98
CA SER A 170 5.28 11.72 3.39
C SER A 170 4.35 12.36 4.43
N ASN A 171 4.95 13.04 5.41
CA ASN A 171 4.23 13.72 6.47
C ASN A 171 3.40 14.87 5.88
N ARG A 172 2.19 15.06 6.39
CA ARG A 172 1.22 16.01 5.83
C ARG A 172 0.08 16.23 6.80
N CYS A 173 -0.46 17.45 6.79
CA CYS A 173 -1.75 17.76 7.40
C CYS A 173 -2.80 17.77 6.28
N ILE A 174 -3.84 16.96 6.39
CA ILE A 174 -4.85 16.81 5.32
C ILE A 174 -6.27 16.88 5.88
N PRO A 175 -7.23 17.46 5.13
CA PRO A 175 -8.63 17.50 5.54
C PRO A 175 -9.32 16.14 5.38
N VAL A 176 -10.35 15.92 6.19
CA VAL A 176 -11.37 14.89 5.95
C VAL A 176 -12.46 15.52 5.07
N VAL A 177 -12.42 15.26 3.76
CA VAL A 177 -13.27 15.96 2.77
C VAL A 177 -14.70 15.42 2.70
N ASP A 178 -14.99 14.30 3.36
CA ASP A 178 -16.33 13.71 3.40
C ASP A 178 -17.07 14.18 4.65
N ARG A 179 -18.20 14.88 4.47
CA ARG A 179 -19.00 15.45 5.57
C ARG A 179 -19.49 14.38 6.54
N LYS A 180 -20.00 13.26 6.03
CA LYS A 180 -20.49 12.16 6.87
C LYS A 180 -19.35 11.57 7.69
N ALA A 181 -18.16 11.40 7.09
CA ALA A 181 -16.98 10.95 7.80
C ALA A 181 -16.60 11.91 8.93
N THR A 182 -16.61 13.22 8.66
CA THR A 182 -16.35 14.26 9.66
C THR A 182 -17.33 14.19 10.84
N GLU A 183 -18.64 14.09 10.57
CA GLU A 183 -19.67 13.94 11.61
C GLU A 183 -19.46 12.67 12.46
N VAL A 184 -19.16 11.54 11.81
CA VAL A 184 -18.87 10.28 12.50
C VAL A 184 -17.62 10.38 13.37
N LEU A 185 -16.58 11.04 12.87
CA LEU A 185 -15.33 11.23 13.58
C LEU A 185 -15.49 12.16 14.76
N PHE A 186 -16.22 13.26 14.63
CA PHE A 186 -16.51 14.15 15.77
C PHE A 186 -17.19 13.41 16.91
N ASN A 187 -18.25 12.65 16.59
CA ASN A 187 -18.98 11.87 17.59
C ASN A 187 -18.12 10.77 18.22
N TYR A 188 -17.17 10.20 17.49
CA TYR A 188 -16.26 9.20 18.05
C TYR A 188 -15.17 9.83 18.91
N LEU A 189 -14.51 10.88 18.42
CA LEU A 189 -13.39 11.53 19.10
C LEU A 189 -13.84 12.21 20.39
N SER A 190 -15.07 12.72 20.47
CA SER A 190 -15.63 13.30 21.71
C SER A 190 -15.79 12.29 22.85
N THR A 191 -15.74 10.99 22.55
CA THR A 191 -15.80 9.92 23.56
C THR A 191 -14.42 9.46 24.06
N LEU A 192 -13.33 10.03 23.51
CA LEU A 192 -11.98 9.60 23.83
C LEU A 192 -11.40 10.45 24.98
N ASP A 193 -10.81 9.76 25.95
CA ASP A 193 -9.93 10.41 26.92
C ASP A 193 -8.60 10.80 26.26
N VAL A 194 -8.07 11.96 26.64
CA VAL A 194 -6.73 12.39 26.24
C VAL A 194 -5.72 11.38 26.76
N SER A 195 -5.08 10.65 25.85
CA SER A 195 -4.11 9.61 26.17
C SER A 195 -3.07 9.48 25.05
N SER A 196 -1.93 8.88 25.37
CA SER A 196 -0.88 8.53 24.39
C SER A 196 -1.22 7.31 23.54
N LEU A 197 -2.43 6.76 23.67
CA LEU A 197 -2.88 5.60 22.90
C LEU A 197 -3.41 6.03 21.53
N PRO A 198 -3.28 5.18 20.50
CA PRO A 198 -3.92 5.44 19.22
C PRO A 198 -5.42 5.68 19.36
N ALA A 199 -5.93 6.72 18.69
CA ALA A 199 -7.29 7.24 18.84
C ALA A 199 -8.34 6.13 18.65
N PHE A 200 -8.19 5.31 17.61
CA PHE A 200 -9.15 4.26 17.29
C PHE A 200 -8.99 2.99 18.12
N ARG A 201 -7.87 2.80 18.82
CA ARG A 201 -7.59 1.57 19.61
C ARG A 201 -7.92 0.28 18.83
N VAL A 202 -7.65 0.27 17.53
CA VAL A 202 -7.94 -0.84 16.60
C VAL A 202 -6.70 -1.17 15.80
N SER A 203 -6.35 -2.46 15.74
CA SER A 203 -5.16 -2.87 14.99
C SER A 203 -5.41 -2.85 13.48
N LYS A 204 -4.34 -2.62 12.72
CA LYS A 204 -4.34 -2.80 11.25
C LYS A 204 -4.90 -4.17 10.84
N ARG A 205 -4.50 -5.24 11.55
CA ARG A 205 -4.94 -6.61 11.24
C ARG A 205 -6.45 -6.74 11.42
N THR A 206 -7.02 -6.15 12.47
CA THR A 206 -8.46 -6.15 12.72
C THR A 206 -9.24 -5.47 11.60
N LEU A 207 -8.80 -4.29 11.13
CA LEU A 207 -9.44 -3.61 9.99
C LEU A 207 -9.31 -4.43 8.70
N GLN A 208 -8.16 -5.08 8.47
CA GLN A 208 -8.00 -5.99 7.34
C GLN A 208 -8.94 -7.19 7.42
N THR A 209 -9.15 -7.77 8.61
CA THR A 209 -10.13 -8.85 8.82
C THR A 209 -11.55 -8.38 8.50
N TYR A 210 -11.95 -7.17 8.92
CA TYR A 210 -13.25 -6.61 8.53
C TYR A 210 -13.36 -6.40 7.01
N ALA A 211 -12.29 -5.94 6.35
CA ALA A 211 -12.27 -5.81 4.90
C ALA A 211 -12.44 -7.16 4.18
N THR A 212 -11.79 -8.22 4.67
CA THR A 212 -11.97 -9.59 4.16
C THR A 212 -13.41 -10.05 4.35
N ARG A 213 -13.98 -9.87 5.54
CA ARG A 213 -15.38 -10.25 5.84
C ARG A 213 -16.40 -9.49 4.98
N PHE A 214 -16.14 -8.21 4.68
CA PHE A 214 -16.98 -7.47 3.73
C PHE A 214 -16.97 -8.13 2.35
N SER A 215 -15.78 -8.51 1.86
CA SER A 215 -15.65 -9.20 0.57
C SER A 215 -16.40 -10.53 0.56
N GLU A 216 -16.23 -11.34 1.60
CA GLU A 216 -16.91 -12.62 1.75
C GLU A 216 -18.43 -12.49 1.82
N LYS A 217 -18.94 -11.48 2.55
CA LYS A 217 -20.38 -11.27 2.74
C LYS A 217 -21.07 -10.73 1.49
N THR A 218 -20.39 -9.91 0.69
CA THR A 218 -21.01 -9.17 -0.43
C THR A 218 -20.60 -9.68 -1.80
N GLY A 219 -19.55 -10.50 -1.88
CA GLY A 219 -18.92 -10.88 -3.15
C GLY A 219 -18.12 -9.73 -3.80
N ILE A 220 -18.06 -8.54 -3.18
CA ILE A 220 -17.34 -7.37 -3.72
C ILE A 220 -15.86 -7.48 -3.34
N PRO A 221 -14.92 -7.61 -4.29
CA PRO A 221 -13.49 -7.67 -3.96
C PRO A 221 -13.03 -6.40 -3.25
N PHE A 222 -12.61 -6.51 -1.99
CA PHE A 222 -12.29 -5.35 -1.18
C PHE A 222 -11.04 -5.54 -0.31
N SER A 223 -10.27 -4.47 -0.20
CA SER A 223 -9.20 -4.33 0.79
C SER A 223 -9.16 -2.89 1.28
N CYS A 224 -8.49 -2.65 2.40
CA CYS A 224 -8.25 -1.30 2.92
C CYS A 224 -7.68 -0.32 1.87
N HIS A 225 -6.87 -0.81 0.92
CA HIS A 225 -6.33 0.02 -0.15
C HIS A 225 -7.40 0.47 -1.15
N VAL A 226 -8.48 -0.29 -1.33
CA VAL A 226 -9.58 0.09 -2.22
C VAL A 226 -10.17 1.43 -1.81
N LEU A 227 -10.34 1.71 -0.50
CA LEU A 227 -10.85 3.01 -0.04
C LEU A 227 -10.00 4.19 -0.49
N ARG A 228 -8.67 4.03 -0.46
CA ARG A 228 -7.75 5.05 -0.95
C ARG A 228 -7.85 5.23 -2.46
N HIS A 229 -8.00 4.13 -3.21
CA HIS A 229 -8.26 4.19 -4.65
C HIS A 229 -9.59 4.89 -4.95
N THR A 230 -10.64 4.57 -4.19
CA THR A 230 -11.96 5.19 -4.28
C THR A 230 -11.88 6.68 -4.00
N PHE A 231 -11.25 7.08 -2.89
CA PHE A 231 -11.02 8.50 -2.56
C PHE A 231 -10.33 9.25 -3.70
N ALA A 232 -9.20 8.72 -4.19
CA ALA A 232 -8.42 9.37 -5.24
C ALA A 232 -9.23 9.52 -6.53
N THR A 233 -9.98 8.47 -6.91
CA THR A 233 -10.78 8.46 -8.13
C THR A 233 -11.97 9.41 -8.01
N LEU A 234 -12.65 9.46 -6.87
CA LEU A 234 -13.74 10.43 -6.62
C LEU A 234 -13.26 11.88 -6.70
N LEU A 235 -12.06 12.19 -6.20
CA LEU A 235 -11.50 13.54 -6.33
C LEU A 235 -11.14 13.88 -7.78
N MET A 236 -10.63 12.91 -8.55
CA MET A 236 -10.39 13.09 -9.99
C MET A 236 -11.69 13.32 -10.76
N GLU A 237 -12.76 12.58 -10.44
CA GLU A 237 -14.09 12.76 -11.03
C GLU A 237 -14.70 14.14 -10.69
N LYS A 238 -14.26 14.76 -9.58
CA LYS A 238 -14.58 16.15 -9.21
C LYS A 238 -13.59 17.18 -9.77
N GLU A 239 -12.77 16.79 -10.75
CA GLU A 239 -11.81 17.66 -11.44
C GLU A 239 -10.78 18.33 -10.50
N ILE A 240 -10.51 17.72 -9.35
CA ILE A 240 -9.48 18.21 -8.44
C ILE A 240 -8.10 17.97 -9.09
N PRO A 241 -7.22 18.99 -9.15
CA PRO A 241 -5.89 18.85 -9.74
C PRO A 241 -5.10 17.68 -9.15
N ILE A 242 -4.43 16.92 -10.03
CA ILE A 242 -3.73 15.68 -9.67
C ILE A 242 -2.61 15.93 -8.64
N GLU A 243 -2.02 17.12 -8.63
CA GLU A 243 -1.00 17.56 -7.68
C GLU A 243 -1.58 17.69 -6.27
N LYS A 244 -2.83 18.19 -6.14
CA LYS A 244 -3.54 18.24 -4.85
C LYS A 244 -3.86 16.84 -4.36
N ILE A 245 -4.33 15.97 -5.25
CA ILE A 245 -4.60 14.56 -4.92
C ILE A 245 -3.30 13.85 -4.50
N GLN A 246 -2.19 14.10 -5.21
CA GLN A 246 -0.88 13.56 -4.89
C GLN A 246 -0.44 13.98 -3.48
N TYR A 247 -0.62 15.26 -3.12
CA TYR A 247 -0.35 15.78 -1.79
C TYR A 247 -1.21 15.08 -0.73
N LEU A 248 -2.53 15.03 -0.91
CA LEU A 248 -3.47 14.38 0.04
C LEU A 248 -3.12 12.91 0.28
N LEU A 249 -2.69 12.21 -0.77
CA LEU A 249 -2.29 10.83 -0.70
C LEU A 249 -0.87 10.66 -0.11
N GLY A 250 -0.01 11.67 -0.14
CA GLY A 250 1.40 11.52 0.23
C GLY A 250 2.16 10.63 -0.77
N HIS A 251 1.89 10.82 -2.07
CA HIS A 251 2.57 10.14 -3.16
C HIS A 251 3.86 10.89 -3.56
N LYS A 252 4.98 10.19 -3.63
CA LYS A 252 6.28 10.79 -4.00
C LYS A 252 6.44 11.07 -5.49
N SER A 253 5.68 10.40 -6.34
CA SER A 253 5.73 10.63 -7.78
C SER A 253 4.33 10.71 -8.36
N VAL A 254 4.19 11.54 -9.40
CA VAL A 254 2.95 11.64 -10.19
C VAL A 254 2.59 10.29 -10.79
N SER A 255 3.57 9.43 -11.10
CA SER A 255 3.34 8.07 -11.60
C SER A 255 2.45 7.23 -10.66
N MET A 256 2.63 7.35 -9.34
CA MET A 256 1.77 6.67 -8.36
C MET A 256 0.32 7.17 -8.40
N THR A 257 0.09 8.41 -8.83
CA THR A 257 -1.24 9.02 -8.95
C THR A 257 -1.83 8.83 -10.36
N ARG A 258 -0.98 8.64 -11.38
CA ARG A 258 -1.38 8.44 -12.79
C ARG A 258 -2.23 7.18 -12.98
N HIS A 259 -2.11 6.17 -12.13
CA HIS A 259 -2.98 4.99 -12.20
C HIS A 259 -4.46 5.32 -11.96
N TYR A 260 -4.79 6.44 -11.31
CA TYR A 260 -6.18 6.86 -11.08
C TYR A 260 -6.81 7.54 -12.30
N THR A 261 -6.02 8.19 -13.16
CA THR A 261 -6.55 8.88 -14.35
C THR A 261 -7.23 7.91 -15.31
N GLN A 262 -6.78 6.66 -15.35
CA GLN A 262 -7.38 5.63 -16.18
C GLN A 262 -8.66 5.03 -15.58
N SER A 263 -8.95 5.26 -14.29
CA SER A 263 -10.10 4.68 -13.59
C SER A 263 -11.23 5.68 -13.34
N ALA A 264 -10.94 6.98 -13.43
CA ALA A 264 -11.93 8.03 -13.30
C ALA A 264 -12.81 8.11 -14.55
N VAL A 265 -14.12 8.19 -14.36
CA VAL A 265 -15.05 8.56 -15.43
C VAL A 265 -15.15 10.08 -15.43
N ILE A 266 -14.47 10.74 -16.35
CA ILE A 266 -14.47 12.20 -16.47
C ILE A 266 -15.51 12.58 -17.53
N ASP A 267 -16.43 13.48 -17.18
CA ASP A 267 -17.39 14.03 -18.14
C ASP A 267 -16.68 15.02 -19.06
N VAL A 268 -16.58 14.66 -20.34
CA VAL A 268 -15.93 15.45 -21.39
C VAL A 268 -16.92 16.26 -22.23
N SER A 269 -18.22 16.23 -21.90
CA SER A 269 -19.27 16.90 -22.69
C SER A 269 -19.11 18.43 -22.74
N ASN A 270 -18.42 19.02 -21.75
CA ASN A 270 -18.15 20.46 -21.66
C ASN A 270 -16.86 20.92 -22.36
N LEU A 271 -16.10 20.01 -22.99
CA LEU A 271 -14.93 20.39 -23.78
C LEU A 271 -15.35 21.13 -25.05
N LYS A 272 -15.51 22.45 -24.94
CA LYS A 272 -15.49 23.35 -26.10
C LYS A 272 -14.08 23.36 -26.66
N MET A 273 -13.87 22.53 -27.67
CA MET A 273 -12.64 22.49 -28.47
C MET A 273 -12.56 23.79 -29.30
N SER A 274 -12.03 24.88 -28.73
CA SER A 274 -11.64 26.06 -29.52
C SER A 274 -10.25 25.80 -30.13
N PHE A 275 -10.19 24.85 -31.05
CA PHE A 275 -9.04 24.75 -31.94
C PHE A 275 -9.36 25.61 -33.15
N LEU A 276 -8.52 26.63 -33.37
CA LEU A 276 -8.52 27.62 -34.46
C LEU A 276 -9.23 28.95 -34.14
N LYS A 277 -8.41 29.91 -33.73
CA LYS A 277 -8.47 31.35 -34.05
C LYS A 277 -7.00 31.76 -34.25
N GLU A 278 -6.57 32.48 -35.26
CA GLU A 278 -7.24 33.33 -36.23
C GLU A 278 -6.40 33.38 -37.51
N GLU A 279 -7.07 33.80 -38.57
CA GLU A 279 -6.61 33.95 -39.94
C GLU A 279 -5.29 34.70 -40.05
N VAL A 280 -4.46 34.24 -40.98
CA VAL A 280 -3.36 35.02 -41.56
C VAL A 280 -4.01 36.19 -42.30
N THR A 281 -4.15 37.34 -41.64
CA THR A 281 -4.43 38.60 -42.33
C THR A 281 -3.14 39.11 -42.98
N SER A 282 -3.25 39.35 -44.28
CA SER A 282 -2.24 39.89 -45.19
C SER A 282 -1.74 41.28 -44.82
#